data_AF-A0A2S8BD52-F1
#
_entry.id   AF-A0A2S8BD52-F1
#
_cell.length_a   1.000
_cell.length_b   1.000
_cell.length_c   1.000
_cell.angle_alpha   90.00
_cell.angle_beta   90.00
_cell.angle_gamma   90.00
#
_symmetry.space_group_name_H-M   'P 1'
#
loop_
_entity.id
_entity.type
_entity.pdbx_description
1 polymer ?
#
loop_
_entity_poly.entity_id
_entity_poly.type
_entity_poly.pdbx_seq_one_letter_code
_entity_poly.pdbx_strand_id
1 'polypeptide(L)'
;MTNPPSSRLSADHPGITELFALLAYGEVAAFYRLTEEARMAPDLRGRISMAAMAAAEMGHYELLRDALEQRGVDVVAAMSKYAPALDDYHRLTTPSTWLEAW
;
A
#
# COMPACT_ATOMS: atom_id res chain seq x y z
N MET A 1 -15.71 2.60 39.79
CA MET A 1 -15.53 2.23 38.36
C MET A 1 -14.09 2.51 37.99
N THR A 2 -13.23 1.49 38.04
CA THR A 2 -11.81 1.58 37.65
C THR A 2 -11.71 1.49 36.14
N ASN A 3 -11.17 2.53 35.50
CA ASN A 3 -10.88 2.54 34.07
C ASN A 3 -9.74 1.53 33.81
N PRO A 4 -9.87 0.56 32.89
CA PRO A 4 -8.75 -0.33 32.58
C PRO A 4 -7.60 0.50 31.99
N PRO A 5 -6.33 0.21 32.32
CA PRO A 5 -5.22 0.90 31.70
C PRO A 5 -5.26 0.63 30.19
N SER A 6 -5.48 1.67 29.40
CA SER A 6 -5.27 1.59 27.95
C SER A 6 -3.78 1.34 27.72
N SER A 7 -3.39 0.09 27.51
CA SER A 7 -2.01 -0.26 27.17
C SER A 7 -1.73 0.30 25.76
N ARG A 8 -1.20 1.51 25.69
CA ARG A 8 -0.65 2.05 24.45
C ARG A 8 0.55 1.17 24.08
N LEU A 9 0.51 0.60 22.89
CA LEU A 9 1.66 -0.13 22.33
C LEU A 9 2.84 0.85 22.22
N SER A 10 4.03 0.39 22.59
CA SER A 10 5.26 1.17 22.37
C SER A 10 5.48 1.38 20.87
N ALA A 11 6.12 2.48 20.48
CA ALA A 11 6.51 2.74 19.09
C ALA A 11 7.50 1.69 18.54
N ASP A 12 8.15 0.94 19.43
CA ASP A 12 9.08 -0.14 19.11
C ASP A 12 8.40 -1.52 19.06
N HIS A 13 7.07 -1.56 19.19
CA HIS A 13 6.34 -2.83 19.17
C HIS A 13 6.52 -3.54 17.81
N PRO A 14 6.86 -4.84 17.78
CA PRO A 14 7.14 -5.56 16.53
C PRO A 14 5.98 -5.53 15.53
N GLY A 15 4.73 -5.49 16.02
CA GLY A 15 3.55 -5.34 15.16
C GLY A 15 3.50 -4.05 14.34
N ILE A 16 4.23 -2.99 14.72
CA ILE A 16 4.36 -1.78 13.91
C ILE A 16 5.22 -2.07 12.67
N THR A 17 6.27 -2.87 12.82
CA THR A 17 7.11 -3.32 11.69
C THR A 17 6.29 -4.17 10.71
N GLU A 18 5.48 -5.10 11.23
CA GLU A 18 4.59 -5.92 10.41
C GLU A 18 3.56 -5.07 9.66
N LEU A 19 2.94 -4.10 10.33
CA LEU A 19 2.01 -3.17 9.72
C LEU A 19 2.67 -2.33 8.62
N PHE A 20 3.85 -1.79 8.88
CA PHE A 20 4.57 -0.97 7.89
C PHE A 20 4.99 -1.79 6.68
N ALA A 21 5.46 -3.02 6.87
CA ALA A 21 5.81 -3.91 5.76
C ALA A 21 4.59 -4.27 4.90
N LEU A 22 3.43 -4.53 5.53
CA LEU A 22 2.17 -4.75 4.83
C LEU A 22 1.74 -3.51 4.03
N LEU A 23 1.77 -2.32 4.64
CA LEU A 23 1.43 -1.07 3.98
C LEU A 23 2.38 -0.79 2.81
N ALA A 24 3.69 -0.94 3.01
CA ALA A 24 4.69 -0.69 1.97
C ALA A 24 4.44 -1.55 0.72
N TYR A 25 4.07 -2.83 0.93
CA TYR A 25 3.65 -3.70 -0.18
C TYR A 25 2.36 -3.20 -0.85
N GLY A 26 1.38 -2.79 -0.05
CA GLY A 26 0.12 -2.22 -0.52
C GLY A 26 0.30 -0.98 -1.40
N GLU A 27 1.20 -0.06 -1.02
CA GLU A 27 1.49 1.16 -1.79
C GLU A 27 2.06 0.83 -3.19
N VAL A 28 3.00 -0.12 -3.26
CA VAL A 28 3.58 -0.56 -4.54
C VAL A 28 2.52 -1.25 -5.42
N ALA A 29 1.66 -2.08 -4.81
CA ALA A 29 0.54 -2.70 -5.52
C ALA A 29 -0.44 -1.65 -6.07
N ALA A 30 -0.81 -0.66 -5.25
CA ALA A 30 -1.68 0.44 -5.64
C ALA A 30 -1.09 1.27 -6.79
N PHE A 31 0.21 1.57 -6.75
CA PHE A 31 0.92 2.24 -7.84
C PHE A 31 0.74 1.52 -9.19
N TYR A 32 0.98 0.20 -9.24
CA TYR A 32 0.84 -0.56 -10.48
C TYR A 32 -0.61 -0.58 -10.97
N ARG A 33 -1.58 -0.77 -10.06
CA ARG A 33 -3.02 -0.72 -10.41
C ARG A 33 -3.41 0.63 -11.00
N LEU A 34 -3.06 1.73 -10.33
CA LEU A 34 -3.37 3.09 -10.79
C LEU A 34 -2.70 3.41 -12.13
N THR A 35 -1.49 2.88 -12.35
CA THR A 35 -0.78 3.03 -13.62
C THR A 35 -1.51 2.30 -14.76
N GLU A 36 -2.01 1.09 -14.53
CA GLU A 36 -2.81 0.36 -15.52
C GLU A 36 -4.15 1.07 -15.79
N GLU A 37 -4.83 1.56 -14.75
CA GLU A 37 -6.06 2.35 -14.89
C GLU A 37 -5.83 3.67 -15.64
N ALA A 38 -4.69 4.34 -15.42
CA ALA A 38 -4.30 5.53 -16.16
C ALA A 38 -4.15 5.26 -17.67
N ARG A 39 -3.81 4.03 -18.09
CA ARG A 39 -3.74 3.67 -19.52
C ARG A 39 -5.13 3.55 -20.15
N MET A 40 -6.14 3.23 -19.35
CA MET A 40 -7.53 3.01 -19.78
C MET A 40 -8.38 4.28 -19.78
N ALA A 41 -7.90 5.38 -19.18
CA ALA A 41 -8.67 6.62 -19.07
C ALA A 41 -8.98 7.24 -20.45
N PRO A 42 -10.24 7.68 -20.69
CA PRO A 42 -10.71 8.10 -22.02
C PRO A 42 -10.18 9.47 -22.46
N ASP A 43 -9.73 10.30 -21.52
CA ASP A 43 -9.24 11.65 -21.78
C ASP A 43 -7.95 11.94 -21.02
N LEU A 44 -7.21 12.95 -21.50
CA LEU A 44 -5.91 13.34 -20.95
C LEU A 44 -5.99 13.77 -19.48
N ARG A 45 -7.11 14.38 -19.04
CA ARG A 45 -7.27 14.83 -17.66
C ARG A 45 -7.34 13.62 -16.73
N GLY A 46 -8.13 12.62 -17.06
CA GLY A 46 -8.20 11.36 -16.32
C GLY A 46 -6.84 10.67 -16.24
N ARG A 47 -6.10 10.61 -17.37
CA ARG A 47 -4.74 10.03 -17.39
C ARG A 47 -3.79 10.75 -16.43
N ILE A 48 -3.80 12.09 -16.44
CA ILE A 48 -2.96 12.90 -15.54
C ILE A 48 -3.35 12.70 -14.07
N SER A 49 -4.65 12.68 -13.75
CA SER A 49 -5.11 12.47 -12.37
C SER A 49 -4.69 11.11 -11.82
N MET A 50 -4.87 10.04 -12.59
CA MET A 50 -4.49 8.68 -12.16
C MET A 50 -2.97 8.54 -12.05
N ALA A 51 -2.20 9.13 -12.97
CA ALA A 51 -0.75 9.15 -12.88
C ALA A 51 -0.24 9.92 -11.64
N ALA A 52 -0.90 11.03 -11.29
CA ALA A 52 -0.57 11.79 -10.08
C ALA A 52 -0.87 10.98 -8.80
N MET A 53 -1.99 10.25 -8.76
CA MET A 53 -2.29 9.33 -7.65
C MET A 53 -1.25 8.22 -7.56
N ALA A 54 -0.89 7.59 -8.68
CA ALA A 54 0.15 6.55 -8.68
C ALA A 54 1.47 7.10 -8.12
N ALA A 55 1.91 8.28 -8.55
CA ALA A 55 3.11 8.91 -8.03
C ALA A 55 3.05 9.17 -6.50
N ALA A 56 1.88 9.50 -5.96
CA ALA A 56 1.69 9.66 -4.53
C ALA A 56 1.93 8.34 -3.76
N GLU A 57 1.45 7.20 -4.27
CA GLU A 57 1.68 5.90 -3.62
C GLU A 57 3.17 5.53 -3.57
N MET A 58 3.95 5.87 -4.60
CA MET A 58 5.40 5.70 -4.53
C MET A 58 6.05 6.60 -3.47
N GLY A 59 5.54 7.81 -3.27
CA GLY A 59 5.95 8.68 -2.16
C GLY A 59 5.61 8.09 -0.79
N HIS A 60 4.41 7.50 -0.64
CA HIS A 60 4.03 6.79 0.60
C HIS A 60 4.93 5.57 0.86
N TYR A 61 5.23 4.79 -0.19
CA TYR A 61 6.17 3.68 -0.10
C TYR A 61 7.55 4.12 0.38
N GLU A 62 8.10 5.22 -0.15
CA GLU A 62 9.41 5.75 0.27
C GLU A 62 9.41 6.12 1.76
N LEU A 63 8.35 6.75 2.26
CA LEU A 63 8.22 7.06 3.69
C LEU A 63 8.21 5.80 4.56
N LEU A 64 7.50 4.75 4.13
CA LEU A 64 7.43 3.48 4.84
C LEU A 64 8.76 2.72 4.79
N ARG A 65 9.41 2.69 3.63
CA ARG A 65 10.75 2.13 3.45
C ARG A 65 11.73 2.77 4.41
N ASP A 66 11.81 4.10 4.43
CA ASP A 66 12.75 4.83 5.28
C ASP A 66 12.48 4.55 6.77
N ALA A 67 11.20 4.47 7.17
CA ALA A 67 10.82 4.12 8.53
C ALA A 67 11.22 2.69 8.93
N LEU A 68 11.12 1.72 8.01
CA LEU A 68 11.54 0.34 8.21
C LEU A 68 13.07 0.20 8.24
N GLU A 69 13.79 0.88 7.35
CA GLU A 69 15.25 0.90 7.31
C GLU A 69 15.84 1.49 8.60
N GLN A 70 15.24 2.57 9.13
CA GLN A 70 15.63 3.14 10.43
C GLN A 70 15.45 2.16 11.60
N ARG A 71 14.58 1.16 11.45
CA ARG A 71 14.37 0.07 12.42
C ARG A 71 15.29 -1.14 12.17
N GLY A 72 16.18 -1.06 11.19
CA GLY A 72 17.10 -2.14 10.82
C GLY A 72 16.43 -3.30 10.10
N VAL A 73 15.27 -3.06 9.46
CA VAL A 73 14.48 -4.09 8.78
C VAL A 73 14.90 -4.18 7.31
N ASP A 74 15.12 -5.39 6.82
CA ASP A 74 15.19 -5.66 5.37
C ASP A 74 13.78 -5.51 4.78
N VAL A 75 13.55 -4.38 4.11
CA VAL A 75 12.23 -3.97 3.61
C VAL A 75 11.69 -4.97 2.59
N VAL A 76 12.51 -5.39 1.63
CA VAL A 76 12.08 -6.32 0.57
C VAL A 76 11.74 -7.68 1.15
N ALA A 77 12.58 -8.20 2.06
CA ALA A 77 12.31 -9.47 2.74
C ALA A 77 11.06 -9.40 3.63
N ALA A 78 10.84 -8.28 4.32
CA ALA A 78 9.67 -8.07 5.16
C ALA A 78 8.37 -7.99 4.34
N MET A 79 8.39 -7.25 3.24
CA MET A 79 7.26 -7.13 2.30
C MET A 79 6.92 -8.47 1.63
N SER A 80 7.93 -9.26 1.25
CA SER A 80 7.74 -10.53 0.54
C SER A 80 6.88 -11.54 1.29
N LYS A 81 6.79 -11.44 2.63
CA LYS A 81 5.91 -12.27 3.47
C LYS A 81 4.43 -12.06 3.16
N TYR A 82 4.08 -10.88 2.64
CA TYR A 82 2.70 -10.46 2.37
C TYR A 82 2.32 -10.54 0.89
N ALA A 83 3.27 -10.87 0.01
CA ALA A 83 3.02 -11.03 -1.43
C ALA A 83 1.87 -12.01 -1.75
N PRO A 84 1.75 -13.19 -1.09
CA PRO A 84 0.65 -14.12 -1.37
C PRO A 84 -0.73 -13.56 -0.98
N ALA A 85 -0.79 -12.76 0.10
CA ALA A 85 -2.04 -12.24 0.64
C ALA A 85 -2.66 -11.15 -0.27
N LEU A 86 -1.84 -10.42 -1.02
CA LEU A 86 -2.32 -9.42 -1.98
C LEU A 86 -2.40 -9.92 -3.42
N ASP A 87 -1.61 -10.92 -3.83
CA ASP A 87 -1.79 -11.58 -5.15
C ASP A 87 -3.19 -12.20 -5.26
N ASP A 88 -3.72 -12.73 -4.16
CA ASP A 88 -5.11 -13.20 -4.08
C ASP A 88 -6.15 -12.06 -4.09
N TYR A 89 -5.81 -10.87 -3.58
CA TYR A 89 -6.67 -9.68 -3.63
C TYR A 89 -6.68 -9.03 -5.02
N HIS A 90 -5.54 -9.03 -5.74
CA HIS A 90 -5.43 -8.62 -7.14
C HIS A 90 -6.31 -9.48 -8.07
N ARG A 91 -6.45 -10.78 -7.77
CA ARG A 91 -7.32 -11.70 -8.52
C ARG A 91 -8.81 -11.40 -8.36
N LEU A 92 -9.22 -10.74 -7.27
CA LEU A 92 -10.64 -10.48 -6.95
C LEU A 92 -11.10 -9.08 -7.35
N THR A 93 -10.19 -8.18 -7.70
CA THR A 93 -10.50 -6.77 -8.01
C THR A 93 -10.10 -6.36 -9.43
N THR A 94 -9.73 -7.31 -10.30
CA THR A 94 -9.43 -7.02 -11.71
C THR A 94 -10.71 -6.58 -12.42
N PRO A 95 -10.91 -5.28 -12.74
CA PRO A 95 -12.13 -4.85 -13.40
C PRO A 95 -11.99 -5.20 -14.88
N SER A 96 -12.85 -6.09 -15.38
CA SER A 96 -12.80 -6.50 -16.78
C SER A 96 -13.39 -5.46 -17.75
N THR A 97 -14.08 -4.42 -17.24
CA THR A 97 -14.48 -3.23 -18.01
C THR A 97 -14.62 -1.98 -17.13
N TRP A 98 -14.54 -0.79 -17.74
CA TRP A 98 -14.70 0.54 -17.12
C TRP A 98 -16.05 0.75 -16.39
N LEU A 99 -17.06 -0.11 -16.60
CA LEU A 99 -18.41 0.05 -16.04
C LEU A 99 -18.59 -0.46 -14.59
N GLU A 100 -17.60 -1.11 -13.96
CA GLU A 100 -17.72 -1.61 -12.58
C GLU A 100 -17.20 -0.64 -11.51
N ALA A 101 -16.96 0.63 -11.86
CA ALA A 101 -16.44 1.66 -10.96
C ALA A 101 -17.53 2.57 -10.31
N TRP A 102 -18.79 2.14 -10.28
CA TRP A 102 -19.89 2.88 -9.64
C TRP A 102 -20.72 2.00 -8.72
#